data_AF-A0A538TYH1-F1
#
_entry.id   AF-A0A538TYH1-F1
#
_cell.length_a   1.000
_cell.length_b   1.000
_cell.length_c   1.000
_cell.angle_alpha   90.00
_cell.angle_beta   90.00
_cell.angle_gamma   90.00
#
_symmetry.space_group_name_H-M   'P 1'
#
loop_
_entity.id
_entity.type
_entity.pdbx_description
1 polymer ?
#
loop_
_entity_poly.entity_id
_entity_poly.type
_entity_poly.pdbx_seq_one_letter_code
_entity_poly.pdbx_strand_id
1 'polypeptide(L)'
;MKYLVLVTTLSHQIQGVLAFHVLIHADLERLGNREWKDPKLSYGENKFRMKILGGLVFSYRRFAAELSLLALAKAFEDTSVEARELGCGKFDIWKGDELRLRYHHDMRYIRALANTVKHSQSRIIDSNEKNNRFLIDECGVKPGYEIEHLRLDIPRHVYRVYWFLKQLAAHLAGVRAEPVPKRERNGFRQFERLMLPAFLKMRVTSGR
;
A
#
# COMPACT_ATOMS: atom_id res chain seq x y z
N MET A 1 -17.14 15.54 -15.93
CA MET A 1 -17.50 15.44 -14.50
C MET A 1 -17.07 14.12 -13.87
N LYS A 2 -17.49 12.95 -14.41
CA LYS A 2 -17.16 11.61 -13.86
C LYS A 2 -15.67 11.40 -13.53
N TYR A 3 -14.79 11.70 -14.49
CA TYR A 3 -13.34 11.57 -14.30
C TYR A 3 -12.81 12.39 -13.10
N LEU A 4 -13.29 13.62 -12.93
CA LEU A 4 -12.84 14.50 -11.86
C LEU A 4 -13.22 13.95 -10.49
N VAL A 5 -14.44 13.40 -10.36
CA VAL A 5 -14.90 12.75 -9.13
C VAL A 5 -14.01 11.54 -8.81
N LEU A 6 -13.84 10.63 -9.77
CA LEU A 6 -13.01 9.43 -9.60
C LEU A 6 -11.56 9.75 -9.20
N VAL A 7 -10.92 10.71 -9.88
CA VAL A 7 -9.54 11.08 -9.58
C VAL A 7 -9.41 11.81 -8.25
N THR A 8 -10.41 12.60 -7.84
CA THR A 8 -10.40 13.26 -6.52
C THR A 8 -10.49 12.23 -5.40
N THR A 9 -11.45 11.30 -5.49
CA THR A 9 -11.61 10.20 -4.51
C THR A 9 -10.34 9.34 -4.44
N LEU A 10 -9.83 8.91 -5.60
CA LEU A 10 -8.56 8.19 -5.70
C LEU A 10 -7.42 8.97 -5.04
N SER A 11 -7.32 10.26 -5.33
CA SER A 11 -6.21 11.07 -4.82
C SER A 11 -6.25 11.17 -3.30
N HIS A 12 -7.41 11.40 -2.71
CA HIS A 12 -7.55 11.43 -1.25
C HIS A 12 -7.15 10.11 -0.59
N GLN A 13 -7.58 8.98 -1.16
CA GLN A 13 -7.23 7.65 -0.64
C GLN A 13 -5.73 7.39 -0.70
N ILE A 14 -5.11 7.65 -1.86
CA ILE A 14 -3.67 7.44 -2.07
C ILE A 14 -2.84 8.37 -1.19
N GLN A 15 -3.26 9.63 -1.01
CA GLN A 15 -2.63 10.56 -0.08
C GLN A 15 -2.69 10.05 1.36
N GLY A 16 -3.84 9.49 1.77
CA GLY A 16 -4.02 8.89 3.10
C GLY A 16 -3.05 7.74 3.36
N VAL A 17 -2.93 6.80 2.41
CA VAL A 17 -1.98 5.67 2.52
C VAL A 17 -0.54 6.16 2.62
N LEU A 18 -0.16 7.10 1.75
CA LEU A 18 1.19 7.63 1.73
C LEU A 18 1.54 8.40 3.01
N ALA A 19 0.62 9.24 3.49
CA ALA A 19 0.76 9.99 4.74
C ALA A 19 0.91 9.05 5.94
N PHE A 20 0.05 8.03 6.03
CA PHE A 20 0.12 7.00 7.06
C PHE A 20 1.48 6.29 7.07
N HIS A 21 1.92 5.83 5.89
CA HIS A 21 3.20 5.16 5.74
C HIS A 21 4.36 6.06 6.21
N VAL A 22 4.42 7.30 5.75
CA VAL A 22 5.49 8.25 6.10
C VAL A 22 5.50 8.58 7.60
N LEU A 23 4.32 8.78 8.21
CA LEU A 23 4.21 9.08 9.63
C LEU A 23 4.66 7.90 10.50
N ILE A 24 4.21 6.68 10.18
CA ILE A 24 4.63 5.49 10.92
C ILE A 24 6.12 5.24 10.78
N HIS A 25 6.67 5.36 9.57
CA HIS A 25 8.10 5.16 9.38
C HIS A 25 8.92 6.17 10.17
N ALA A 26 8.52 7.44 10.18
CA ALA A 26 9.18 8.47 10.98
C ALA A 26 9.14 8.16 12.49
N ASP A 27 8.01 7.68 13.01
CA ASP A 27 7.91 7.32 14.43
C ASP A 27 8.69 6.03 14.77
N LEU A 28 8.73 5.05 13.88
CA LEU A 28 9.57 3.85 14.03
C LEU A 28 11.06 4.18 14.02
N GLU A 29 11.50 5.11 13.17
CA GLU A 29 12.89 5.60 13.15
C GLU A 29 13.23 6.34 14.44
N ARG A 30 12.33 7.20 14.94
CA ARG A 30 12.51 7.87 16.25
C ARG A 30 12.62 6.89 17.40
N LEU A 31 11.81 5.82 17.39
CA LEU A 31 11.93 4.75 18.38
C LEU A 31 13.28 4.04 18.28
N GLY A 32 13.79 3.80 17.06
CA GLY A 32 15.11 3.22 16.84
C GLY A 32 16.27 4.08 17.35
N ASN A 33 16.12 5.41 17.31
CA ASN A 33 17.14 6.37 17.72
C ASN A 33 17.06 6.78 19.21
N ARG A 34 16.06 6.30 19.95
CA ARG A 34 15.95 6.56 21.39
C ARG A 34 16.99 5.74 22.16
N GLU A 35 17.37 6.18 23.35
CA GLU A 35 18.16 5.34 24.24
C GLU A 35 17.27 4.22 24.81
N TRP A 36 17.60 2.96 24.51
CA TRP A 36 16.79 1.79 24.93
C TRP A 36 17.19 1.26 26.30
N LYS A 37 18.40 1.63 26.75
CA LYS A 37 18.95 1.27 28.06
C LYS A 37 18.59 2.36 29.05
N ASP A 38 18.04 1.95 30.18
CA ASP A 38 17.79 2.84 31.32
C ASP A 38 18.88 2.60 32.37
N PRO A 39 19.75 3.58 32.65
CA PRO A 39 20.83 3.42 33.62
C PRO A 39 20.34 3.21 35.05
N LYS A 40 19.05 3.47 35.34
CA LYS A 40 18.45 3.23 36.65
C LYS A 40 17.95 1.79 36.84
N LEU A 41 17.92 0.99 35.78
CA LEU A 41 17.46 -0.40 35.81
C LEU A 41 18.63 -1.38 35.89
N SER A 42 18.40 -2.52 36.54
CA SER A 42 19.34 -3.63 36.54
C SER A 42 19.55 -4.19 35.12
N TYR A 43 20.57 -5.02 34.94
CA TYR A 43 20.84 -5.69 33.67
C TYR A 43 19.65 -6.55 33.20
N GLY A 44 19.04 -7.33 34.10
CA GLY A 44 17.90 -8.19 33.78
C GLY A 44 16.67 -7.40 33.33
N GLU A 45 16.36 -6.32 34.03
CA GLU A 45 15.24 -5.43 33.68
C GLU A 45 15.46 -4.73 32.34
N ASN A 46 16.68 -4.24 32.08
CA ASN A 46 17.05 -3.67 30.79
C ASN A 46 16.89 -4.69 29.66
N LYS A 47 17.38 -5.92 29.85
CA LYS A 47 17.23 -7.00 28.86
C LYS A 47 15.76 -7.28 28.55
N PHE A 48 14.91 -7.38 29.56
CA PHE A 48 13.48 -7.62 29.39
C PHE A 48 12.78 -6.47 28.67
N ARG A 49 13.05 -5.22 29.10
CA ARG A 49 12.54 -4.00 28.46
C ARG A 49 12.91 -3.93 26.98
N MET A 50 14.17 -4.17 26.64
CA MET A 50 14.63 -4.19 25.25
C MET A 50 13.91 -5.25 24.41
N LYS A 51 13.64 -6.44 24.98
CA LYS A 51 12.89 -7.49 24.30
C LYS A 51 11.45 -7.06 24.00
N ILE A 52 10.76 -6.43 24.96
CA ILE A 52 9.41 -5.90 24.76
C ILE A 52 9.40 -4.82 23.68
N LEU A 53 10.30 -3.83 23.79
CA LEU A 53 10.38 -2.73 22.83
C LEU A 53 10.68 -3.23 21.42
N GLY A 54 11.62 -4.17 21.28
CA GLY A 54 11.92 -4.81 20.00
C GLY A 54 10.72 -5.54 19.41
N GLY A 55 9.99 -6.33 20.21
CA GLY A 55 8.78 -7.02 19.78
C GLY A 55 7.65 -6.07 19.36
N LEU A 56 7.52 -4.93 20.04
CA LEU A 56 6.55 -3.88 19.73
C LEU A 56 6.89 -3.19 18.40
N VAL A 57 8.14 -2.77 18.19
CA VAL A 57 8.61 -2.18 16.92
C VAL A 57 8.37 -3.13 15.74
N PHE A 58 8.67 -4.41 15.93
CA PHE A 58 8.43 -5.44 14.92
C PHE A 58 6.94 -5.59 14.59
N SER A 59 6.09 -5.68 15.61
CA SER A 59 4.64 -5.78 15.45
C SER A 59 4.05 -4.57 14.72
N TYR A 60 4.52 -3.35 15.03
CA TYR A 60 4.09 -2.14 14.33
C TYR A 60 4.50 -2.12 12.86
N ARG A 61 5.70 -2.58 12.51
CA ARG A 61 6.14 -2.70 11.10
C ARG A 61 5.23 -3.64 10.32
N ARG A 62 4.94 -4.81 10.88
CA ARG A 62 4.03 -5.79 10.27
C ARG A 62 2.64 -5.20 10.06
N PHE A 63 2.08 -4.58 11.10
CA PHE A 63 0.78 -3.93 11.06
C PHE A 63 0.71 -2.81 10.01
N ALA A 64 1.75 -1.98 9.92
CA ALA A 64 1.81 -0.89 8.96
C ALA A 64 1.86 -1.37 7.50
N ALA A 65 2.60 -2.45 7.22
CA ALA A 65 2.63 -3.07 5.91
C ALA A 65 1.25 -3.65 5.52
N GLU A 66 0.59 -4.35 6.46
CA GLU A 66 -0.72 -4.94 6.22
C GLU A 66 -1.79 -3.89 6.00
N LEU A 67 -1.87 -2.88 6.85
CA LEU A 67 -2.83 -1.79 6.66
C LEU A 67 -2.61 -1.04 5.35
N SER A 68 -1.35 -0.77 4.99
CA SER A 68 -1.04 -0.11 3.71
C SER A 68 -1.50 -0.96 2.52
N LEU A 69 -1.24 -2.26 2.56
CA LEU A 69 -1.68 -3.21 1.53
C LEU A 69 -3.21 -3.25 1.41
N LEU A 70 -3.91 -3.39 2.54
CA LEU A 70 -5.38 -3.42 2.58
C LEU A 70 -5.98 -2.11 2.07
N ALA A 71 -5.40 -0.97 2.44
CA ALA A 71 -5.86 0.35 1.99
C ALA A 71 -5.66 0.56 0.47
N LEU A 72 -4.55 0.06 -0.10
CA LEU A 72 -4.34 0.08 -1.54
C LEU A 72 -5.35 -0.81 -2.28
N ALA A 73 -5.63 -2.00 -1.76
CA ALA A 73 -6.66 -2.88 -2.32
C ALA A 73 -8.07 -2.26 -2.22
N LYS A 74 -8.34 -1.52 -1.14
CA LYS A 74 -9.60 -0.79 -0.92
C LYS A 74 -9.77 0.37 -1.90
N ALA A 75 -8.70 1.11 -2.22
CA ALA A 75 -8.76 2.21 -3.18
C ALA A 75 -9.26 1.75 -4.57
N PHE A 76 -8.90 0.54 -4.99
CA PHE A 76 -9.46 -0.08 -6.20
C PHE A 76 -10.95 -0.39 -6.07
N GLU A 77 -11.39 -0.96 -4.95
CA GLU A 77 -12.80 -1.28 -4.72
C GLU A 77 -13.65 -0.02 -4.74
N ASP A 78 -13.22 1.02 -4.02
CA ASP A 78 -13.93 2.29 -3.97
C ASP A 78 -13.99 2.97 -5.33
N THR A 79 -12.87 3.01 -6.06
CA THR A 79 -12.87 3.53 -7.44
C THR A 79 -13.85 2.76 -8.33
N SER A 80 -13.95 1.44 -8.16
CA SER A 80 -14.87 0.58 -8.93
C SER A 80 -16.34 0.73 -8.51
N VAL A 81 -16.60 1.00 -7.23
CA VAL A 81 -17.95 1.31 -6.71
C VAL A 81 -18.40 2.67 -7.24
N GLU A 82 -17.58 3.71 -7.00
CA GLU A 82 -17.83 5.08 -7.44
C GLU A 82 -18.06 5.15 -8.97
N ALA A 83 -17.25 4.43 -9.75
CA ALA A 83 -17.43 4.37 -11.20
C ALA A 83 -18.81 3.81 -11.58
N ARG A 84 -19.30 2.78 -10.90
CA ARG A 84 -20.63 2.21 -11.13
C ARG A 84 -21.74 3.18 -10.74
N GLU A 85 -21.61 3.86 -9.62
CA GLU A 85 -22.57 4.88 -9.15
C GLU A 85 -22.67 6.07 -10.12
N LEU A 86 -21.55 6.42 -10.76
CA LEU A 86 -21.49 7.43 -11.83
C LEU A 86 -21.98 6.89 -13.19
N GLY A 87 -22.49 5.66 -13.26
CA GLY A 87 -22.95 5.03 -14.50
C GLY A 87 -21.83 4.78 -15.51
N CYS A 88 -20.62 4.46 -15.04
CA CYS A 88 -19.53 3.98 -15.89
C CYS A 88 -19.62 2.45 -16.06
N GLY A 89 -18.87 1.92 -17.03
CA GLY A 89 -18.75 0.48 -17.22
C GLY A 89 -18.12 -0.24 -16.02
N LYS A 90 -18.34 -1.55 -15.93
CA LYS A 90 -17.67 -2.41 -14.95
C LYS A 90 -16.29 -2.80 -15.49
N PHE A 91 -15.27 -2.69 -14.65
CA PHE A 91 -13.96 -3.28 -14.89
C PHE A 91 -13.77 -4.52 -14.02
N ASP A 92 -13.25 -5.59 -14.61
CA ASP A 92 -12.92 -6.83 -13.91
C ASP A 92 -11.41 -7.05 -13.99
N ILE A 93 -10.74 -6.87 -12.85
CA ILE A 93 -9.27 -6.97 -12.75
C ILE A 93 -8.72 -8.37 -13.02
N TRP A 94 -9.58 -9.39 -12.98
CA TRP A 94 -9.16 -10.78 -13.22
C TRP A 94 -9.26 -11.16 -14.70
N LYS A 95 -10.01 -10.38 -15.51
CA LYS A 95 -10.21 -10.64 -16.94
C LYS A 95 -9.09 -10.04 -17.79
N GLY A 96 -7.93 -10.70 -17.78
CA GLY A 96 -6.81 -10.35 -18.65
C GLY A 96 -6.37 -8.87 -18.54
N ASP A 97 -5.45 -8.43 -19.40
CA ASP A 97 -5.11 -7.00 -19.53
C ASP A 97 -5.55 -6.49 -20.90
N GLU A 98 -6.85 -6.60 -21.19
CA GLU A 98 -7.44 -6.17 -22.48
C GLU A 98 -7.18 -4.69 -22.74
N LEU A 99 -7.22 -3.88 -21.68
CA LEU A 99 -6.96 -2.45 -21.71
C LEU A 99 -5.47 -2.09 -21.78
N ARG A 100 -4.57 -3.08 -21.60
CA ARG A 100 -3.11 -2.92 -21.56
C ARG A 100 -2.67 -1.80 -20.60
N LEU A 101 -3.34 -1.72 -19.46
CA LEU A 101 -3.09 -0.66 -18.48
C LEU A 101 -1.76 -0.89 -17.80
N ARG A 102 -0.92 0.15 -17.78
CA ARG A 102 0.37 0.03 -17.09
C ARG A 102 0.13 -0.24 -15.60
N TYR A 103 0.89 -1.19 -15.06
CA TYR A 103 0.80 -1.70 -13.68
C TYR A 103 -0.45 -2.53 -13.37
N HIS A 104 -1.14 -3.08 -14.38
CA HIS A 104 -2.25 -4.02 -14.16
C HIS A 104 -1.84 -5.23 -13.30
N HIS A 105 -0.68 -5.83 -13.60
CA HIS A 105 -0.12 -6.93 -12.80
C HIS A 105 0.13 -6.52 -11.33
N ASP A 106 0.66 -5.32 -11.09
CA ASP A 106 0.87 -4.82 -9.73
C ASP A 106 -0.45 -4.67 -8.96
N MET A 107 -1.50 -4.20 -9.62
CA MET A 107 -2.82 -4.09 -8.98
C MET A 107 -3.40 -5.48 -8.68
N ARG A 108 -3.25 -6.45 -9.58
CA ARG A 108 -3.64 -7.86 -9.33
C ARG A 108 -2.90 -8.44 -8.13
N TYR A 109 -1.58 -8.25 -8.09
CA TYR A 109 -0.74 -8.65 -6.95
C TYR A 109 -1.25 -8.04 -5.64
N ILE A 110 -1.49 -6.73 -5.59
CA ILE A 110 -1.99 -6.05 -4.39
C ILE A 110 -3.36 -6.58 -3.97
N ARG A 111 -4.29 -6.76 -4.91
CA ARG A 111 -5.64 -7.32 -4.63
C ARG A 111 -5.57 -8.74 -4.10
N ALA A 112 -4.77 -9.57 -4.76
CA ALA A 112 -4.60 -10.97 -4.42
C ALA A 112 -3.98 -11.11 -3.04
N LEU A 113 -2.86 -10.43 -2.80
CA LEU A 113 -2.16 -10.46 -1.52
C LEU A 113 -3.04 -9.91 -0.39
N ALA A 114 -3.73 -8.79 -0.60
CA ALA A 114 -4.64 -8.21 0.40
C ALA A 114 -5.74 -9.20 0.81
N ASN A 115 -6.38 -9.87 -0.16
CA ASN A 115 -7.41 -10.86 0.14
C ASN A 115 -6.85 -12.09 0.86
N THR A 116 -5.64 -12.53 0.51
CA THR A 116 -4.98 -13.65 1.18
C THR A 116 -4.64 -13.34 2.64
N VAL A 117 -4.20 -12.12 2.95
CA VAL A 117 -3.79 -11.79 4.33
C VAL A 117 -4.93 -11.28 5.22
N LYS A 118 -5.97 -10.67 4.65
CA LYS A 118 -7.09 -10.00 5.37
C LYS A 118 -7.74 -10.89 6.44
N HIS A 119 -7.82 -12.19 6.19
CA HIS A 119 -8.50 -13.16 7.07
C HIS A 119 -7.51 -14.13 7.75
N SER A 120 -6.20 -13.88 7.63
CA SER A 120 -5.17 -14.84 8.01
C SER A 120 -4.06 -14.23 8.88
N GLN A 121 -4.35 -13.15 9.62
CA GLN A 121 -3.42 -12.50 10.56
C GLN A 121 -2.05 -12.19 9.91
N SER A 122 -2.07 -11.50 8.77
CA SER A 122 -0.87 -11.21 7.98
C SER A 122 -0.13 -12.43 7.37
N ARG A 123 -0.70 -13.64 7.43
CA ARG A 123 -0.10 -14.88 6.91
C ARG A 123 -0.70 -15.31 5.59
N ILE A 124 0.07 -16.06 4.82
CA ILE A 124 -0.36 -16.70 3.59
C ILE A 124 -0.61 -18.16 3.90
N ILE A 125 -1.89 -18.52 3.94
CA ILE A 125 -2.37 -19.85 4.30
C ILE A 125 -3.08 -20.44 3.08
N ASP A 126 -2.64 -21.63 2.65
CA ASP A 126 -3.40 -22.43 1.68
C ASP A 126 -4.52 -23.15 2.45
N SER A 127 -5.76 -22.69 2.28
CA SER A 127 -6.93 -23.32 2.90
C SER A 127 -7.43 -24.54 2.12
N ASN A 128 -6.73 -24.94 1.05
CA ASN A 128 -7.13 -25.92 0.05
C ASN A 128 -8.39 -25.54 -0.76
N GLU A 129 -8.91 -24.34 -0.59
CA GLU A 129 -10.01 -23.83 -1.39
C GLU A 129 -9.50 -23.27 -2.73
N LYS A 130 -10.22 -23.57 -3.82
CA LYS A 130 -9.84 -23.12 -5.18
C LYS A 130 -9.64 -21.60 -5.28
N ASN A 131 -10.50 -20.82 -4.61
CA ASN A 131 -10.42 -19.36 -4.63
C ASN A 131 -9.18 -18.85 -3.88
N ASN A 132 -8.85 -19.45 -2.74
CA ASN A 132 -7.66 -19.10 -1.99
C ASN A 132 -6.39 -19.45 -2.76
N ARG A 133 -6.31 -20.64 -3.36
CA ARG A 133 -5.18 -21.03 -4.22
C ARG A 133 -5.00 -20.12 -5.43
N PHE A 134 -6.10 -19.73 -6.09
CA PHE A 134 -6.04 -18.74 -7.16
C PHE A 134 -5.39 -17.43 -6.69
N LEU A 135 -5.80 -16.88 -5.53
CA LEU A 135 -5.20 -15.65 -5.01
C LEU A 135 -3.72 -15.83 -4.62
N ILE A 136 -3.34 -16.99 -4.10
CA ILE A 136 -1.95 -17.33 -3.79
C ILE A 136 -1.12 -17.37 -5.08
N ASP A 137 -1.61 -18.01 -6.14
CA ASP A 137 -0.96 -18.08 -7.45
C ASP A 137 -0.82 -16.68 -8.07
N GLU A 138 -1.86 -15.84 -7.97
CA GLU A 138 -1.88 -14.47 -8.47
C GLU A 138 -0.89 -13.54 -7.77
N CYS A 139 -0.70 -13.69 -6.45
CA CYS A 139 0.32 -12.94 -5.75
C CYS A 139 1.73 -13.56 -5.89
N GLY A 140 1.83 -14.81 -6.34
CA GLY A 140 3.09 -15.51 -6.57
C GLY A 140 3.91 -15.78 -5.29
N VAL A 141 3.23 -15.85 -4.14
CA VAL A 141 3.90 -16.01 -2.84
C VAL A 141 3.60 -17.39 -2.26
N LYS A 142 4.62 -18.06 -1.72
CA LYS A 142 4.46 -19.40 -1.15
C LYS A 142 3.64 -19.38 0.16
N PRO A 143 2.78 -20.38 0.40
CA PRO A 143 2.17 -20.59 1.71
C PRO A 143 3.22 -20.67 2.83
N GLY A 144 2.83 -20.21 4.03
CA GLY A 144 3.71 -20.11 5.21
C GLY A 144 4.49 -18.81 5.32
N TYR A 145 4.48 -17.96 4.28
CA TYR A 145 5.05 -16.62 4.37
C TYR A 145 4.12 -15.69 5.18
N GLU A 146 4.73 -14.76 5.92
CA GLU A 146 4.07 -13.63 6.56
C GLU A 146 4.38 -12.36 5.76
N ILE A 147 3.54 -11.33 5.88
CA ILE A 147 3.72 -10.08 5.13
C ILE A 147 5.09 -9.41 5.36
N GLU A 148 5.67 -9.61 6.55
CA GLU A 148 6.99 -9.11 6.92
C GLU A 148 8.13 -9.74 6.09
N HIS A 149 7.96 -10.98 5.64
CA HIS A 149 8.93 -11.67 4.80
C HIS A 149 8.98 -11.08 3.38
N LEU A 150 7.91 -10.38 2.96
CA LEU A 150 7.76 -9.90 1.58
C LEU A 150 8.50 -8.59 1.31
N ARG A 151 8.95 -7.88 2.36
CA ARG A 151 9.67 -6.60 2.24
C ARG A 151 9.00 -5.63 1.25
N LEU A 152 7.68 -5.46 1.39
CA LEU A 152 6.87 -4.65 0.47
C LEU A 152 7.39 -3.21 0.38
N ASP A 153 7.73 -2.77 -0.84
CA ASP A 153 8.03 -1.37 -1.14
C ASP A 153 6.71 -0.61 -1.26
N ILE A 154 6.12 -0.27 -0.11
CA ILE A 154 4.83 0.40 -0.03
C ILE A 154 4.81 1.70 -0.86
N PRO A 155 5.79 2.62 -0.76
CA PRO A 155 5.78 3.83 -1.58
C PRO A 155 5.71 3.53 -3.08
N ARG A 156 6.48 2.54 -3.56
CA ARG A 156 6.42 2.12 -4.95
C ARG A 156 5.06 1.53 -5.34
N HIS A 157 4.48 0.69 -4.49
CA HIS A 157 3.13 0.15 -4.75
C HIS A 157 2.07 1.26 -4.76
N VAL A 158 2.14 2.22 -3.84
CA VAL A 158 1.26 3.40 -3.82
C VAL A 158 1.34 4.15 -5.16
N TYR A 159 2.54 4.40 -5.67
CA TYR A 159 2.74 5.05 -6.97
C TYR A 159 2.14 4.26 -8.13
N ARG A 160 2.40 2.95 -8.18
CA ARG A 160 1.93 2.07 -9.26
C ARG A 160 0.41 1.94 -9.26
N VAL A 161 -0.19 1.73 -8.09
CA VAL A 161 -1.63 1.65 -7.89
C VAL A 161 -2.30 2.98 -8.29
N TYR A 162 -1.72 4.12 -7.89
CA TYR A 162 -2.24 5.43 -8.31
C TYR A 162 -2.30 5.56 -9.83
N TRP A 163 -1.20 5.25 -10.54
CA TRP A 163 -1.17 5.38 -12.00
C TRP A 163 -2.05 4.37 -12.71
N PHE A 164 -2.18 3.15 -12.17
CA PHE A 164 -3.13 2.17 -12.66
C PHE A 164 -4.57 2.69 -12.54
N LEU A 165 -4.98 3.10 -11.33
CA LEU A 165 -6.35 3.56 -11.05
C LEU A 165 -6.68 4.85 -11.79
N LYS A 166 -5.71 5.75 -11.98
CA LYS A 166 -5.89 6.98 -12.76
C LYS A 166 -6.13 6.70 -14.24
N GLN A 167 -5.38 5.77 -14.84
CA GLN A 167 -5.64 5.33 -16.21
C GLN A 167 -6.99 4.63 -16.33
N LEU A 168 -7.32 3.77 -15.36
CA LEU A 168 -8.61 3.09 -15.32
C LEU A 168 -9.77 4.10 -15.22
N ALA A 169 -9.66 5.10 -14.34
CA ALA A 169 -10.65 6.16 -14.19
C ALA A 169 -10.83 6.96 -15.50
N ALA A 170 -9.73 7.26 -16.21
CA ALA A 170 -9.81 7.93 -17.51
C ALA A 170 -10.55 7.07 -18.54
N HIS A 171 -10.22 5.78 -18.62
CA HIS A 171 -10.88 4.84 -19.51
C HIS A 171 -12.38 4.72 -19.20
N LEU A 172 -12.74 4.48 -17.94
CA LEU A 172 -14.12 4.32 -17.50
C LEU A 172 -14.97 5.59 -17.72
N ALA A 173 -14.35 6.76 -17.60
CA ALA A 173 -15.00 8.05 -17.85
C ALA A 173 -15.01 8.45 -19.34
N GLY A 174 -14.42 7.66 -20.24
CA GLY A 174 -14.35 7.95 -21.67
C GLY A 174 -13.48 9.17 -22.03
N VAL A 175 -12.45 9.46 -21.23
CA VAL A 175 -11.53 10.59 -21.46
C VAL A 175 -10.13 10.11 -21.80
N ARG A 176 -9.35 10.97 -22.47
CA ARG A 176 -7.95 10.67 -22.78
C ARG A 176 -7.13 10.54 -21.50
N ALA A 177 -6.52 9.37 -21.31
CA ALA A 177 -5.64 9.11 -20.17
C ALA A 177 -4.36 9.96 -20.25
N GLU A 178 -3.93 10.47 -19.10
CA GLU A 178 -2.61 11.07 -18.95
C GLU A 178 -1.54 9.98 -19.10
N PRO A 179 -0.46 10.22 -19.86
CA PRO A 179 0.58 9.22 -20.05
C PRO A 179 1.33 8.95 -18.74
N VAL A 180 1.52 7.68 -18.42
CA VAL A 180 2.36 7.30 -17.28
C VAL A 180 3.83 7.62 -17.59
N PRO A 181 4.57 8.28 -16.68
CA PRO A 181 5.98 8.59 -16.87
C PRO A 181 6.80 7.37 -17.28
N LYS A 182 7.51 7.42 -18.42
CA LYS A 182 8.30 6.28 -18.94
C LYS A 182 9.28 5.75 -17.89
N ARG A 183 10.04 6.65 -17.26
CA ARG A 183 10.97 6.34 -16.17
C ARG A 183 10.26 6.44 -14.81
N GLU A 184 10.08 5.30 -14.15
CA GLU A 184 9.41 5.19 -12.85
C GLU A 184 10.03 6.12 -11.80
N ARG A 185 11.36 6.18 -11.70
CA ARG A 185 12.07 7.04 -10.73
C ARG A 185 11.72 8.53 -10.86
N ASN A 186 11.58 9.02 -12.09
CA ASN A 186 11.25 10.43 -12.33
C ASN A 186 9.79 10.71 -12.00
N GLY A 187 8.90 9.81 -12.40
CA GLY A 187 7.48 9.88 -12.06
C GLY A 187 7.25 9.81 -10.55
N PHE A 188 8.01 8.97 -9.84
CA PHE A 188 7.91 8.81 -8.40
C PHE A 188 8.22 10.11 -7.65
N ARG A 189 9.30 10.81 -8.01
CA ARG A 189 9.63 12.12 -7.40
C ARG A 189 8.54 13.16 -7.63
N GLN A 190 7.93 13.18 -8.81
CA GLN A 190 6.82 14.09 -9.10
C GLN A 190 5.57 13.70 -8.30
N PHE A 191 5.29 12.41 -8.21
CA PHE A 191 4.20 11.84 -7.43
C PHE A 191 4.33 12.22 -5.94
N GLU A 192 5.50 12.02 -5.32
CA GLU A 192 5.75 12.43 -3.93
C GLU A 192 5.52 13.94 -3.74
N ARG A 193 5.96 14.76 -4.69
CA ARG A 193 5.73 16.21 -4.63
C ARG A 193 4.26 16.59 -4.71
N LEU A 194 3.44 15.85 -5.45
CA LEU A 194 2.02 16.16 -5.62
C LEU A 194 1.17 15.57 -4.49
N MET A 195 1.53 14.37 -4.04
CA MET A 195 0.68 13.54 -3.18
C MET A 195 1.07 13.59 -1.70
N LEU A 196 2.25 14.12 -1.35
CA LEU A 196 2.55 14.37 0.05
C LEU A 196 2.00 15.75 0.46
N PRO A 197 1.10 15.84 1.46
CA PRO A 197 0.68 17.10 2.03
C PRO A 197 1.88 17.97 2.46
N ALA A 198 1.78 19.29 2.25
CA ALA A 198 2.90 20.21 2.50
C ALA A 198 3.44 20.14 3.94
N PHE A 199 2.56 19.96 4.93
CA PHE A 199 2.95 19.85 6.34
C PHE A 199 3.73 18.57 6.66
N LEU A 200 3.58 17.49 5.88
CA LEU A 200 4.38 16.27 6.03
C LEU A 200 5.76 16.42 5.36
N LYS A 201 5.85 17.17 4.26
CA LYS A 201 7.13 17.44 3.59
C LYS A 201 8.12 18.11 4.54
N MET A 202 7.64 19.04 5.38
CA MET A 202 8.44 19.72 6.39
C MET A 202 9.04 18.77 7.43
N ARG A 203 8.29 17.75 7.87
CA ARG A 203 8.75 16.75 8.85
C ARG A 203 9.81 15.80 8.30
N VAL A 204 9.75 15.47 7.01
CA VAL A 204 10.76 14.62 6.35
C VAL A 204 12.08 15.38 6.15
N THR A 205 12.03 16.70 5.98
CA THR A 205 13.24 17.53 5.84
C THR A 205 13.87 17.95 7.17
N SER A 206 13.10 18.03 8.26
CA SER A 206 13.60 18.44 9.58
C SER A 206 14.19 17.29 10.43
N GLY A 207 14.27 16.08 9.86
CA GLY A 207 14.92 14.91 10.47
C GLY A 207 16.29 14.58 9.88
N ARG A 208 16.89 15.48 9.09
CA ARG A 208 18.28 15.39 8.63
C ARG A 208 19.16 16.37 9.38
#